data_AF-A0A2N2N9L3-F1
#
_entry.id   AF-A0A2N2N9L3-F1
#
_cell.length_a   1.000
_cell.length_b   1.000
_cell.length_c   1.000
_cell.angle_alpha   90.00
_cell.angle_beta   90.00
_cell.angle_gamma   90.00
#
_symmetry.space_group_name_H-M   'P 1'
#
loop_
_entity.id
_entity.type
_entity.pdbx_description
1 polymer ?
#
loop_
_entity_poly.entity_id
_entity_poly.type
_entity_poly.pdbx_seq_one_letter_code
_entity_poly.pdbx_strand_id
1 'polypeptide(L)'
;MKNDIETEQDLQQLIGQYESIRLEFKASALLEQTTEQIIKQLTEEVSAFANTEGGVVIIGISEGKKVKKSIASEIDEGVDPDKFPPERLEQIIASNISPSIPGLTVRPIPLSGPKAGRVAYVVTVPKGTTAYQARYSLRYYGRSEFAAVPLHDNVIRLLMTRGRVPQIQVDIVNCKILTAEREWANRQGKLKAQLQTEEDMKNAGEFVVPRTDEKALADLEAPRRDYDQYIFRLALVNTGQVTIRDLVLSISITTSSECYQVASPKGEELKFRFDEGSTSKNTLTGGQYLPPEKKIFPGDRFFFPNEVWHIHVPAGTRIERRGILLRWTVYLDDAPPSMGEIDLVDCFEKSQ
;
A
#
# COMPACT_ATOMS: atom_id res chain seq x y z
N MET A 1 13.61 12.55 18.01
CA MET A 1 13.62 14.00 17.75
C MET A 1 13.36 14.22 16.27
N LYS A 2 12.14 14.63 15.92
CA LYS A 2 11.87 15.35 14.67
C LYS A 2 12.17 16.81 15.00
N ASN A 3 13.41 17.24 14.80
CA ASN A 3 13.66 18.66 14.64
C ASN A 3 13.66 18.86 13.13
N ASP A 4 12.49 19.18 12.59
CA ASP A 4 12.41 19.64 11.20
C ASP A 4 13.11 21.00 11.20
N ILE A 5 14.30 21.06 10.59
CA ILE A 5 15.09 22.30 10.48
C ILE A 5 14.45 23.10 9.34
N GLU A 6 13.79 24.20 9.68
CA GLU A 6 12.99 24.97 8.71
C GLU A 6 13.46 26.42 8.58
N THR A 7 14.13 26.96 9.60
CA THR A 7 14.49 28.38 9.66
C THR A 7 15.99 28.60 9.89
N GLU A 8 16.46 29.80 9.59
CA GLU A 8 17.85 30.21 9.90
C GLU A 8 18.13 30.16 11.41
N GLN A 9 17.13 30.42 12.25
CA GLN A 9 17.27 30.30 13.71
C GLN A 9 17.57 28.86 14.13
N ASP A 10 16.97 27.87 13.47
CA ASP A 10 17.26 26.46 13.72
C ASP A 10 18.71 26.13 13.35
N LEU A 11 19.22 26.68 12.24
CA LEU A 11 20.63 26.53 11.86
C LEU A 11 21.57 27.16 12.90
N GLN A 12 21.20 28.32 13.45
CA GLN A 12 21.99 28.98 14.50
C GLN A 12 22.04 28.16 15.79
N GLN A 13 20.98 27.43 16.14
CA GLN A 13 20.96 26.54 17.31
C GLN A 13 21.87 25.31 17.15
N LEU A 14 22.23 24.96 15.92
CA LEU A 14 23.15 23.85 15.63
C LEU A 14 24.61 24.26 15.76
N ILE A 15 24.92 25.56 15.79
CA ILE A 15 26.29 26.05 16.00
C ILE A 15 26.80 25.59 17.36
N GLY A 16 28.00 25.02 17.38
CA GLY A 16 28.59 24.42 18.58
C GLY A 16 28.12 22.98 18.87
N GLN A 17 27.22 22.40 18.05
CA GLN A 17 26.88 20.98 18.15
C GLN A 17 27.89 20.12 17.40
N TYR A 18 28.12 18.90 17.92
CA TYR A 18 28.92 17.90 17.24
C TYR A 18 28.11 17.19 16.16
N GLU A 19 28.80 16.72 15.13
CA GLU A 19 28.21 15.74 14.22
C GLU A 19 27.74 14.51 14.98
N SER A 20 26.77 13.81 14.40
CA SER A 20 26.18 12.63 15.01
C SER A 20 25.88 11.57 13.96
N ILE A 21 25.44 10.39 14.40
CA ILE A 21 24.99 9.34 13.48
C ILE A 21 23.84 9.79 12.54
N ARG A 22 23.16 10.91 12.85
CA ARG A 22 22.04 11.48 12.07
C ARG A 22 22.27 12.90 11.56
N LEU A 23 23.45 13.49 11.79
CA LEU A 23 23.72 14.88 11.45
C LEU A 23 25.13 15.03 10.89
N GLU A 24 25.21 15.61 9.70
CA GLU A 24 26.45 15.92 8.97
C GLU A 24 26.44 17.40 8.59
N PHE A 25 27.57 18.09 8.79
CA PHE A 25 27.75 19.46 8.31
C PHE A 25 28.67 19.46 7.08
N LYS A 26 28.42 20.37 6.14
CA LYS A 26 29.30 20.64 5.00
C LYS A 26 29.34 22.14 4.72
N ALA A 27 30.51 22.65 4.39
CA ALA A 27 30.65 24.03 3.93
C ALA A 27 30.01 24.21 2.55
N SER A 28 29.49 25.41 2.25
CA SER A 28 28.96 25.79 0.94
C SER A 28 30.00 25.67 -0.18
N ALA A 29 31.28 25.85 0.15
CA ALA A 29 32.42 25.61 -0.74
C ALA A 29 32.45 24.19 -1.35
N LEU A 30 31.76 23.20 -0.75
CA LEU A 30 31.55 21.89 -1.35
C LEU A 30 30.94 22.00 -2.75
N LEU A 31 29.94 22.89 -2.93
CA LEU A 31 29.21 23.03 -4.19
C LEU A 31 29.96 23.84 -5.26
N GLU A 32 31.11 24.42 -4.90
CA GLU A 32 32.03 25.08 -5.82
C GLU A 32 33.09 24.13 -6.40
N GLN A 33 33.16 22.90 -5.87
CA GLN A 33 34.07 21.86 -6.33
C GLN A 33 33.66 21.27 -7.69
N THR A 34 34.49 20.36 -8.22
CA THR A 34 34.13 19.63 -9.44
C THR A 34 32.90 18.77 -9.21
N THR A 35 32.09 18.58 -10.25
CA THR A 35 30.86 17.78 -10.16
C THR A 35 31.11 16.37 -9.64
N GLU A 36 32.25 15.76 -10.00
CA GLU A 36 32.65 14.44 -9.48
C GLU A 36 32.89 14.44 -7.96
N GLN A 37 33.52 15.48 -7.42
CA GLN A 37 33.78 15.60 -5.98
C GLN A 37 32.47 15.83 -5.21
N ILE A 38 31.57 16.65 -5.75
CA ILE A 38 30.23 16.89 -5.20
C ILE A 38 29.45 15.57 -5.14
N ILE A 39 29.38 14.85 -6.27
CA ILE A 39 28.69 13.56 -6.36
C ILE A 39 29.27 12.59 -5.33
N LYS A 40 30.60 12.44 -5.29
CA LYS A 40 31.26 11.50 -4.38
C LYS A 40 30.89 11.79 -2.92
N GLN A 41 31.13 13.00 -2.44
CA GLN A 41 30.93 13.32 -1.02
C GLN A 41 29.46 13.22 -0.62
N LEU A 42 28.55 13.75 -1.43
CA LEU A 42 27.12 13.72 -1.09
C LEU A 42 26.53 12.31 -1.15
N THR A 43 26.90 11.51 -2.16
CA THR A 43 26.30 10.18 -2.32
C THR A 43 26.83 9.16 -1.31
N GLU A 44 28.09 9.30 -0.87
CA GLU A 44 28.64 8.50 0.23
C GLU A 44 27.86 8.76 1.53
N GLU A 45 27.62 10.02 1.89
CA GLU A 45 26.85 10.38 3.09
C GLU A 45 25.37 9.99 2.98
N VAL A 46 24.71 10.28 1.85
CA VAL A 46 23.30 9.92 1.64
C VAL A 46 23.12 8.39 1.67
N SER A 47 24.02 7.63 1.06
CA SER A 47 24.04 6.16 1.17
C SER A 47 24.21 5.73 2.63
N ALA A 48 25.15 6.34 3.36
CA ALA A 48 25.40 6.03 4.76
C ALA A 48 24.18 6.28 5.66
N PHE A 49 23.49 7.42 5.49
CA PHE A 49 22.29 7.75 6.23
C PHE A 49 21.15 6.78 5.91
N ALA A 50 20.85 6.56 4.63
CA ALA A 50 19.77 5.68 4.22
C ALA A 50 19.96 4.24 4.74
N ASN A 51 21.19 3.71 4.71
CA ASN A 51 21.48 2.35 5.17
C ASN A 51 21.52 2.20 6.70
N THR A 52 21.54 3.30 7.46
CA THR A 52 21.66 3.28 8.92
C THR A 52 20.34 3.66 9.60
N GLU A 53 20.17 4.92 10.00
CA GLU A 53 18.99 5.41 10.74
C GLU A 53 18.25 6.57 10.03
N GLY A 54 18.69 6.92 8.81
CA GLY A 54 18.39 8.22 8.22
C GLY A 54 19.18 9.34 8.90
N GLY A 55 18.96 10.58 8.45
CA GLY A 55 19.64 11.75 8.99
C GLY A 55 19.46 12.98 8.13
N VAL A 56 20.25 14.00 8.45
CA VAL A 56 20.22 15.30 7.79
C VAL A 56 21.65 15.73 7.45
N VAL A 57 21.86 16.16 6.21
CA VAL A 57 23.09 16.83 5.76
C VAL A 57 22.77 18.32 5.61
N ILE A 58 23.56 19.17 6.25
CA ILE A 58 23.39 20.62 6.18
C ILE A 58 24.58 21.20 5.42
N ILE A 59 24.31 21.84 4.28
CA ILE A 59 25.30 22.52 3.44
C ILE A 59 25.19 24.02 3.67
N GLY A 60 26.31 24.65 4.04
CA GLY A 60 26.39 26.07 4.42
C GLY A 60 26.79 26.28 5.88
N ILE A 61 27.20 25.22 6.58
CA ILE A 61 27.81 25.31 7.92
C ILE A 61 29.23 24.78 7.82
N SER A 62 30.20 25.60 8.22
CA SER A 62 31.60 25.19 8.26
C SER A 62 31.85 24.21 9.39
N GLU A 63 32.72 23.22 9.11
CA GLU A 63 33.18 22.26 10.11
C GLU A 63 34.42 22.81 10.82
N GLY A 64 34.34 23.01 12.13
CA GLY A 64 35.49 23.22 13.01
C GLY A 64 36.02 21.88 13.54
N LYS A 65 37.32 21.79 13.86
CA LYS A 65 37.89 20.64 14.57
C LYS A 65 38.08 20.95 16.04
N LYS A 66 37.45 20.18 16.93
CA LYS A 66 37.71 20.23 18.38
C LYS A 66 37.94 18.82 18.92
N VAL A 67 39.15 18.54 19.40
CA VAL A 67 39.51 17.31 20.15
C VAL A 67 39.05 16.02 19.44
N LYS A 68 39.33 15.92 18.12
CA LYS A 68 39.02 14.78 17.22
C LYS A 68 37.56 14.62 16.77
N LYS A 69 36.66 15.57 17.06
CA LYS A 69 35.29 15.59 16.51
C LYS A 69 35.05 16.86 15.70
N SER A 70 34.29 16.75 14.62
CA SER A 70 33.80 17.89 13.87
C SER A 70 32.65 18.56 14.64
N ILE A 71 32.72 19.88 14.74
CA ILE A 71 31.73 20.74 15.41
C ILE A 71 31.25 21.78 14.40
N ALA A 72 29.98 22.13 14.40
CA ALA A 72 29.50 23.27 13.63
C ALA A 72 30.17 24.56 14.14
N SER A 73 31.02 25.19 13.33
CA SER A 73 31.71 26.42 13.72
C SER A 73 30.86 27.66 13.48
N GLU A 74 30.42 27.85 12.24
CA GLU A 74 29.62 29.00 11.83
C GLU A 74 28.83 28.69 10.56
N ILE A 75 27.71 29.38 10.36
CA ILE A 75 27.07 29.45 9.05
C ILE A 75 28.05 30.22 8.14
N ASP A 76 28.43 29.67 7.00
CA ASP A 76 29.40 30.29 6.09
C ASP A 76 28.73 31.30 5.13
N GLU A 77 29.36 31.66 4.01
CA GLU A 77 28.81 32.62 3.04
C GLU A 77 27.46 32.19 2.42
N GLY A 78 27.12 30.90 2.51
CA GLY A 78 25.92 30.34 1.91
C GLY A 78 26.02 30.18 0.40
N VAL A 79 25.10 29.39 -0.15
CA VAL A 79 25.05 29.05 -1.56
C VAL A 79 24.25 30.09 -2.32
N ASP A 80 24.71 30.44 -3.51
CA ASP A 80 23.97 31.24 -4.47
C ASP A 80 22.91 30.36 -5.17
N PRO A 81 21.61 30.54 -4.88
CA PRO A 81 20.56 29.66 -5.43
C PRO A 81 20.44 29.78 -6.95
N ASP A 82 20.86 30.89 -7.56
CA ASP A 82 20.82 31.06 -9.03
C ASP A 82 21.92 30.22 -9.71
N LYS A 83 23.07 30.06 -9.05
CA LYS A 83 24.17 29.23 -9.57
C LYS A 83 23.95 27.74 -9.32
N PHE A 84 23.42 27.41 -8.15
CA PHE A 84 23.20 26.03 -7.72
C PHE A 84 21.83 25.90 -7.08
N PRO A 85 20.76 25.72 -7.87
CA PRO A 85 19.39 25.64 -7.35
C PRO A 85 19.14 24.32 -6.59
N PRO A 86 18.16 24.28 -5.68
CA PRO A 86 17.85 23.10 -4.87
C PRO A 86 17.49 21.88 -5.72
N GLU A 87 16.75 22.07 -6.82
CA GLU A 87 16.33 20.99 -7.72
C GLU A 87 17.54 20.32 -8.38
N ARG A 88 18.59 21.10 -8.68
CA ARG A 88 19.84 20.55 -9.22
C ARG A 88 20.54 19.67 -8.18
N LEU A 89 20.57 20.09 -6.92
CA LEU A 89 21.14 19.29 -5.82
C LEU A 89 20.38 17.98 -5.64
N GLU A 90 19.05 18.05 -5.61
CA GLU A 90 18.17 16.90 -5.50
C GLU A 90 18.38 15.93 -6.68
N GLN A 91 18.44 16.45 -7.90
CA GLN A 91 18.68 15.64 -9.10
C GLN A 91 20.06 14.95 -9.08
N ILE A 92 21.11 15.64 -8.63
CA ILE A 92 22.45 15.07 -8.48
C ILE A 92 22.42 13.89 -7.51
N ILE A 93 21.77 14.04 -6.36
CA ILE A 93 21.67 12.97 -5.36
C ILE A 93 20.82 11.81 -5.88
N ALA A 94 19.61 12.11 -6.39
CA ALA A 94 18.65 11.10 -6.84
C ALA A 94 19.18 10.25 -8.02
N SER A 95 19.90 10.87 -8.96
CA SER A 95 20.47 10.16 -10.12
C SER A 95 21.68 9.30 -9.79
N ASN A 96 22.38 9.59 -8.68
CA ASN A 96 23.62 8.90 -8.29
C ASN A 96 23.46 7.92 -7.10
N ILE A 97 22.22 7.64 -6.69
CA ILE A 97 21.89 6.60 -5.70
C ILE A 97 21.03 5.51 -6.36
N SER A 98 21.20 4.25 -5.94
CA SER A 98 20.42 3.12 -6.45
C SER A 98 20.04 2.13 -5.35
N PRO A 99 18.76 1.72 -5.20
CA PRO A 99 17.59 2.30 -5.86
C PRO A 99 17.33 3.75 -5.43
N SER A 100 16.37 4.45 -6.04
CA SER A 100 16.00 5.81 -5.57
C SER A 100 15.44 5.76 -4.14
N ILE A 101 15.77 6.75 -3.31
CA ILE A 101 15.32 6.84 -1.91
C ILE A 101 13.96 7.54 -1.84
N PRO A 102 12.86 6.85 -1.47
CA PRO A 102 11.57 7.49 -1.31
C PRO A 102 11.59 8.47 -0.13
N GLY A 103 11.11 9.70 -0.33
CA GLY A 103 11.01 10.72 0.72
C GLY A 103 12.31 11.47 1.02
N LEU A 104 13.35 11.33 0.19
CA LEU A 104 14.49 12.25 0.21
C LEU A 104 14.01 13.66 -0.17
N THR A 105 14.41 14.67 0.60
CA THR A 105 14.03 16.06 0.33
C THR A 105 15.22 16.99 0.47
N VAL A 106 15.26 18.01 -0.38
CA VAL A 106 16.24 19.10 -0.32
C VAL A 106 15.48 20.40 -0.10
N ARG A 107 15.80 21.13 0.98
CA ARG A 107 15.15 22.39 1.33
C ARG A 107 16.18 23.52 1.39
N PRO A 108 15.99 24.64 0.66
CA PRO A 108 16.74 25.86 0.88
C PRO A 108 16.23 26.60 2.13
N ILE A 109 17.15 27.04 2.98
CA ILE A 109 16.89 27.96 4.09
C ILE A 109 17.54 29.30 3.75
N PRO A 110 16.75 30.37 3.53
CA PRO A 110 17.28 31.71 3.28
C PRO A 110 18.12 32.23 4.45
N LEU A 111 19.23 32.89 4.14
CA LEU A 111 20.11 33.54 5.12
C LEU A 111 19.83 35.04 5.18
N SER A 112 20.00 35.62 6.37
CA SER A 112 19.70 37.03 6.65
C SER A 112 20.96 37.89 6.79
N GLY A 113 20.75 39.22 6.87
CA GLY A 113 21.81 40.18 7.16
C GLY A 113 22.83 40.31 6.02
N PRO A 114 24.15 40.21 6.29
CA PRO A 114 25.18 40.39 5.27
C PRO A 114 25.16 39.29 4.18
N LYS A 115 24.40 38.22 4.39
CA LYS A 115 24.25 37.07 3.49
C LYS A 115 22.87 37.04 2.81
N ALA A 116 22.14 38.15 2.85
CA ALA A 116 20.83 38.26 2.21
C ALA A 116 20.91 37.86 0.72
N GLY A 117 20.02 36.97 0.30
CA GLY A 117 20.00 36.40 -1.06
C GLY A 117 20.78 35.08 -1.21
N ARG A 118 21.48 34.62 -0.16
CA ARG A 118 22.10 33.29 -0.11
C ARG A 118 21.25 32.30 0.69
N VAL A 119 21.50 31.01 0.47
CA VAL A 119 20.76 29.92 1.14
C VAL A 119 21.70 28.88 1.73
N ALA A 120 21.29 28.24 2.82
CA ALA A 120 21.84 26.96 3.25
C ALA A 120 20.92 25.83 2.77
N TYR A 121 21.47 24.67 2.41
CA TYR A 121 20.65 23.52 2.02
C TYR A 121 20.55 22.50 3.13
N VAL A 122 19.33 22.08 3.41
CA VAL A 122 19.03 20.96 4.32
C VAL A 122 18.58 19.78 3.48
N VAL A 123 19.39 18.72 3.46
CA VAL A 123 19.09 17.47 2.78
C VAL A 123 18.64 16.46 3.83
N THR A 124 17.36 16.11 3.82
CA THR A 124 16.79 15.13 4.74
C THR A 124 16.73 13.77 4.06
N VAL A 125 17.42 12.79 4.67
CA VAL A 125 17.51 11.42 4.18
C VAL A 125 16.73 10.50 5.12
N PRO A 126 15.60 9.90 4.69
CA PRO A 126 14.86 8.97 5.52
C PRO A 126 15.63 7.66 5.72
N LYS A 127 15.27 6.91 6.76
CA LYS A 127 15.77 5.55 6.93
C LYS A 127 15.32 4.68 5.77
N GLY A 128 16.28 4.01 5.15
CA GLY A 128 16.06 3.16 4.00
C GLY A 128 15.33 1.85 4.31
N THR A 129 14.53 1.40 3.35
CA THR A 129 13.85 0.10 3.35
C THR A 129 14.70 -1.03 2.77
N THR A 130 15.78 -0.73 2.04
CA THR A 130 16.69 -1.71 1.45
C THR A 130 18.12 -1.18 1.55
N ALA A 131 19.08 -1.85 0.90
CA ALA A 131 20.41 -1.31 0.74
C ALA A 131 20.47 -0.30 -0.43
N TYR A 132 21.02 0.87 -0.18
CA TYR A 132 21.18 1.97 -1.15
C TYR A 132 22.65 2.15 -1.51
N GLN A 133 22.96 1.97 -2.79
CA GLN A 133 24.31 2.05 -3.36
C GLN A 133 24.61 3.47 -3.85
N ALA A 134 25.80 3.97 -3.57
CA ALA A 134 26.36 5.14 -4.24
C ALA A 134 26.90 4.71 -5.62
N ARG A 135 26.32 5.24 -6.70
CA ARG A 135 26.66 4.83 -8.07
C ARG A 135 28.08 5.22 -8.47
N TYR A 136 28.58 6.35 -7.96
CA TYR A 136 29.91 6.85 -8.30
C TYR A 136 31.03 5.90 -7.87
N SER A 137 30.98 5.37 -6.65
CA SER A 137 31.98 4.43 -6.13
C SER A 137 31.57 2.96 -6.24
N LEU A 138 30.33 2.69 -6.68
CA LEU A 138 29.70 1.36 -6.72
C LEU A 138 29.70 0.64 -5.36
N ARG A 139 29.66 1.40 -4.27
CA ARG A 139 29.71 0.87 -2.89
C ARG A 139 28.46 1.25 -2.10
N TYR A 140 28.20 0.48 -1.06
CA TYR A 140 27.18 0.78 -0.04
C TYR A 140 27.90 1.33 1.17
N TYR A 141 27.44 2.46 1.71
CA TYR A 141 28.03 3.07 2.89
C TYR A 141 27.06 2.96 4.08
N GLY A 142 27.60 2.98 5.28
CA GLY A 142 26.86 3.07 6.55
C GLY A 142 27.57 4.02 7.49
N ARG A 143 26.89 4.49 8.54
CA ARG A 143 27.50 5.37 9.53
C ARG A 143 28.26 4.54 10.56
N SER A 144 29.54 4.85 10.76
CA SER A 144 30.32 4.43 11.91
C SER A 144 30.64 5.67 12.73
N GLU A 145 29.92 5.87 13.84
CA GLU A 145 29.93 7.10 14.63
C GLU A 145 29.58 8.35 13.80
N PHE A 146 30.59 9.02 13.26
CA PHE A 146 30.50 10.29 12.53
C PHE A 146 30.97 10.19 11.06
N ALA A 147 31.32 9.00 10.58
CA ALA A 147 31.88 8.82 9.24
C ALA A 147 31.05 7.86 8.38
N ALA A 148 30.94 8.16 7.08
CA ALA A 148 30.49 7.21 6.08
C ALA A 148 31.58 6.16 5.79
N VAL A 149 31.31 4.90 6.14
CA VAL A 149 32.23 3.77 5.91
C VAL A 149 31.62 2.75 4.95
N PRO A 150 32.41 2.13 4.06
CA PRO A 150 31.92 1.04 3.21
C PRO A 150 31.39 -0.13 4.03
N LEU A 151 30.25 -0.67 3.64
CA LEU A 151 29.61 -1.80 4.31
C LEU A 151 30.17 -3.15 3.84
N HIS A 152 30.21 -4.10 4.77
CA HIS A 152 30.50 -5.50 4.48
C HIS A 152 29.30 -6.22 3.83
N ASP A 153 29.57 -7.26 3.03
CA ASP A 153 28.56 -8.04 2.30
C ASP A 153 27.42 -8.56 3.20
N ASN A 154 27.74 -9.08 4.38
CA ASN A 154 26.74 -9.59 5.33
C ASN A 154 25.75 -8.51 5.77
N VAL A 155 26.22 -7.28 6.02
CA VAL A 155 25.37 -6.13 6.37
C VAL A 155 24.50 -5.75 5.18
N ILE A 156 25.07 -5.69 3.97
CA ILE A 156 24.31 -5.36 2.75
C ILE A 156 23.18 -6.36 2.51
N ARG A 157 23.44 -7.66 2.65
CA ARG A 157 22.40 -8.71 2.52
C ARG A 157 21.29 -8.55 3.57
N LEU A 158 21.65 -8.24 4.80
CA LEU A 158 20.68 -7.98 5.86
C LEU A 158 19.82 -6.75 5.55
N LEU A 159 20.44 -5.66 5.06
CA LEU A 159 19.74 -4.45 4.65
C LEU A 159 18.76 -4.70 3.51
N MET A 160 19.17 -5.46 2.48
CA MET A 160 18.29 -5.81 1.37
C MET A 160 17.09 -6.67 1.78
N THR A 161 17.12 -7.25 2.98
CA THR A 161 16.01 -8.02 3.55
C THR A 161 15.02 -7.11 4.32
N ARG A 162 15.44 -5.92 4.79
CA ARG A 162 14.61 -5.01 5.63
C ARG A 162 13.30 -4.55 4.98
N GLY A 163 13.19 -4.57 3.66
CA GLY A 163 12.05 -4.03 2.90
C GLY A 163 11.20 -5.09 2.23
N ARG A 164 11.55 -6.36 2.43
CA ARG A 164 10.72 -7.49 2.05
C ARG A 164 9.63 -7.67 3.11
N VAL A 165 8.69 -6.73 3.13
CA VAL A 165 7.46 -6.87 3.90
C VAL A 165 6.42 -7.59 3.05
N PRO A 166 5.64 -8.52 3.63
CA PRO A 166 4.48 -9.04 2.95
C PRO A 166 3.53 -7.89 2.56
N GLN A 167 2.99 -7.94 1.35
CA GLN A 167 1.98 -6.99 0.87
C GLN A 167 0.80 -7.75 0.31
N ILE A 168 -0.40 -7.29 0.64
CA ILE A 168 -1.63 -7.94 0.22
C ILE A 168 -2.69 -6.90 -0.10
N GLN A 169 -3.49 -7.22 -1.11
CA GLN A 169 -4.61 -6.41 -1.55
C GLN A 169 -5.90 -7.24 -1.50
N VAL A 170 -7.01 -6.60 -1.16
CA VAL A 170 -8.35 -7.18 -1.25
C VAL A 170 -9.01 -6.71 -2.55
N ASP A 171 -9.52 -7.65 -3.31
CA ASP A 171 -10.30 -7.44 -4.54
C ASP A 171 -11.72 -7.98 -4.39
N ILE A 172 -12.63 -7.43 -5.18
CA ILE A 172 -14.01 -7.92 -5.30
C ILE A 172 -14.18 -8.65 -6.63
N VAL A 173 -14.78 -9.83 -6.54
CA VAL A 173 -14.94 -10.74 -7.67
C VAL A 173 -16.32 -11.39 -7.65
N ASN A 174 -16.75 -11.90 -8.80
CA ASN A 174 -18.04 -12.57 -8.99
C ASN A 174 -19.26 -11.71 -8.61
N CYS A 175 -19.22 -10.43 -8.96
CA CYS A 175 -20.32 -9.49 -8.77
C CYS A 175 -21.55 -9.90 -9.60
N LYS A 176 -22.71 -10.05 -8.95
CA LYS A 176 -23.99 -10.30 -9.60
C LYS A 176 -25.09 -9.47 -8.95
N ILE A 177 -26.01 -8.98 -9.77
CA ILE A 177 -27.23 -8.31 -9.31
C ILE A 177 -28.42 -9.17 -9.71
N LEU A 178 -29.24 -9.51 -8.73
CA LEU A 178 -30.54 -10.13 -8.92
C LEU A 178 -31.60 -9.09 -8.61
N THR A 179 -32.20 -8.52 -9.66
CA THR A 179 -33.33 -7.60 -9.50
C THR A 179 -34.62 -8.37 -9.36
N ALA A 180 -35.56 -7.83 -8.58
CA ALA A 180 -36.88 -8.45 -8.39
C ALA A 180 -37.60 -8.68 -9.74
N GLU A 181 -37.48 -7.72 -10.66
CA GLU A 181 -38.06 -7.78 -12.01
C GLU A 181 -37.46 -8.89 -12.88
N ARG A 182 -36.14 -9.10 -12.81
CA ARG A 182 -35.45 -10.10 -13.63
C ARG A 182 -35.72 -11.53 -13.14
N GLU A 183 -35.89 -11.70 -11.83
CA GLU A 183 -36.35 -12.98 -11.26
C GLU A 183 -37.80 -13.27 -11.69
N TRP A 184 -38.68 -12.27 -11.65
CA TRP A 184 -40.05 -12.39 -12.14
C TRP A 184 -40.11 -12.79 -13.61
N ALA A 185 -39.34 -12.14 -14.48
CA ALA A 185 -39.25 -12.48 -15.90
C ALA A 185 -38.77 -13.93 -16.12
N ASN A 186 -37.75 -14.38 -15.38
CA ASN A 186 -37.25 -15.75 -15.47
C ASN A 186 -38.29 -16.80 -15.01
N ARG A 187 -39.07 -16.51 -13.97
CA ARG A 187 -40.16 -17.40 -13.51
C ARG A 187 -41.32 -17.43 -14.49
N GLN A 188 -41.74 -16.29 -15.02
CA GLN A 188 -42.75 -16.23 -16.09
C GLN A 188 -42.32 -17.05 -17.32
N GLY A 189 -41.02 -17.00 -17.69
CA GLY A 189 -40.47 -17.82 -18.76
C GLY A 189 -40.57 -19.33 -18.48
N LYS A 190 -40.23 -19.77 -17.26
CA LYS A 190 -40.36 -21.19 -16.85
C LYS A 190 -41.82 -21.65 -16.84
N LEU A 191 -42.73 -20.84 -16.30
CA LEU A 191 -44.17 -21.12 -16.28
C LEU A 191 -44.74 -21.25 -17.71
N LYS A 192 -44.39 -20.33 -18.61
CA LYS A 192 -44.79 -20.41 -20.03
C LYS A 192 -44.28 -21.69 -20.70
N ALA A 193 -43.02 -22.07 -20.44
CA ALA A 193 -42.45 -23.30 -21.00
C ALA A 193 -43.13 -24.56 -20.45
N GLN A 194 -43.50 -24.59 -19.16
CA GLN A 194 -44.27 -25.68 -18.57
C GLN A 194 -45.66 -25.79 -19.18
N LEU A 195 -46.37 -24.67 -19.33
CA LEU A 195 -47.69 -24.63 -19.97
C LEU A 195 -47.66 -25.09 -21.44
N GLN A 196 -46.64 -24.67 -22.20
CA GLN A 196 -46.45 -25.14 -23.58
C GLN A 196 -46.19 -26.65 -23.64
N THR A 197 -45.37 -27.17 -22.73
CA THR A 197 -45.07 -28.62 -22.67
C THR A 197 -46.33 -29.43 -22.34
N GLU A 198 -47.19 -28.91 -21.45
CA GLU A 198 -48.48 -29.54 -21.13
C GLU A 198 -49.50 -29.44 -22.28
N GLU A 199 -49.53 -28.32 -23.02
CA GLU A 199 -50.36 -28.16 -24.22
C GLU A 199 -49.92 -29.10 -25.34
N ASP A 200 -48.61 -29.24 -25.57
CA ASP A 200 -48.04 -30.17 -26.55
C ASP A 200 -48.37 -31.63 -26.20
N MET A 201 -48.29 -31.99 -24.90
CA MET A 201 -48.67 -33.33 -24.42
C MET A 201 -50.17 -33.61 -24.52
N LYS A 202 -51.03 -32.61 -24.27
CA LYS A 202 -52.49 -32.74 -24.49
C LYS A 202 -52.82 -32.88 -25.98
N ASN A 203 -52.14 -32.14 -26.84
CA ASN A 203 -52.30 -32.23 -28.30
C ASN A 203 -51.80 -33.57 -28.86
N ALA A 204 -50.85 -34.22 -28.19
CA ALA A 204 -50.38 -35.56 -28.50
C ALA A 204 -51.29 -36.70 -27.99
N GLY A 205 -52.40 -36.37 -27.30
CA GLY A 205 -53.41 -37.34 -26.85
C GLY A 205 -53.08 -38.05 -25.53
N GLU A 206 -52.09 -37.58 -24.78
CA GLU A 206 -51.77 -38.11 -23.45
C GLU A 206 -52.62 -37.47 -22.35
N PHE A 207 -53.15 -38.29 -21.43
CA PHE A 207 -54.02 -37.83 -20.34
C PHE A 207 -53.18 -37.29 -19.17
N VAL A 208 -53.18 -35.97 -18.97
CA VAL A 208 -52.43 -35.31 -17.88
C VAL A 208 -53.32 -35.19 -16.65
N VAL A 209 -52.94 -35.86 -15.54
CA VAL A 209 -53.53 -35.62 -14.22
C VAL A 209 -52.83 -34.39 -13.63
N PRO A 210 -53.53 -33.29 -13.32
CA PRO A 210 -52.89 -32.12 -12.73
C PRO A 210 -52.40 -32.48 -11.32
N ARG A 211 -51.07 -32.48 -11.12
CA ARG A 211 -50.48 -32.46 -9.78
C ARG A 211 -50.64 -31.04 -9.23
N THR A 212 -51.70 -30.80 -8.48
CA THR A 212 -51.76 -29.65 -7.58
C THR A 212 -50.87 -29.92 -6.37
N ASP A 213 -49.56 -29.80 -6.57
CA ASP A 213 -48.62 -29.63 -5.47
C ASP A 213 -48.81 -28.20 -4.92
N GLU A 214 -48.97 -28.01 -3.61
CA GLU A 214 -49.07 -26.68 -2.98
C GLU A 214 -47.90 -25.74 -3.37
N LYS A 215 -46.74 -26.32 -3.73
CA LYS A 215 -45.60 -25.58 -4.29
C LYS A 215 -45.91 -24.89 -5.62
N ALA A 216 -46.72 -25.51 -6.49
CA ALA A 216 -47.10 -24.93 -7.78
C ALA A 216 -48.03 -23.72 -7.62
N LEU A 217 -48.79 -23.65 -6.52
CA LEU A 217 -49.65 -22.50 -6.21
C LEU A 217 -48.83 -21.28 -5.74
N ALA A 218 -47.77 -21.52 -4.95
CA ALA A 218 -46.85 -20.47 -4.49
C ALA A 218 -46.00 -19.86 -5.62
N ASP A 219 -45.78 -20.61 -6.71
CA ASP A 219 -45.09 -20.15 -7.91
C ASP A 219 -45.97 -19.24 -8.82
N LEU A 220 -47.29 -19.17 -8.57
CA LEU A 220 -48.24 -18.33 -9.30
C LEU A 220 -48.43 -16.92 -8.69
N GLU A 221 -47.92 -16.66 -7.48
CA GLU A 221 -48.00 -15.33 -6.85
C GLU A 221 -46.77 -14.47 -7.21
N ALA A 222 -46.98 -13.16 -7.39
CA ALA A 222 -45.88 -12.20 -7.56
C ALA A 222 -44.93 -12.29 -6.35
N PRO A 223 -43.59 -12.19 -6.55
CA PRO A 223 -42.65 -12.40 -5.47
C PRO A 223 -42.89 -11.39 -4.34
N ARG A 224 -42.98 -11.87 -3.10
CA ARG A 224 -42.93 -11.04 -1.88
C ARG A 224 -41.52 -10.49 -1.59
N ARG A 225 -40.70 -10.23 -2.62
CA ARG A 225 -39.38 -9.60 -2.44
C ARG A 225 -39.49 -8.13 -2.78
N ASP A 226 -39.40 -7.32 -1.75
CA ASP A 226 -39.36 -5.86 -1.78
C ASP A 226 -37.92 -5.31 -1.93
N TYR A 227 -36.95 -6.16 -2.32
CA TYR A 227 -35.53 -5.81 -2.45
C TYR A 227 -34.84 -6.43 -3.69
N ASP A 228 -33.87 -5.69 -4.21
CA ASP A 228 -32.82 -6.14 -5.14
C ASP A 228 -31.63 -6.71 -4.36
N GLN A 229 -31.04 -7.79 -4.86
CA GLN A 229 -29.97 -8.52 -4.17
C GLN A 229 -28.64 -8.40 -4.94
N TYR A 230 -27.62 -7.88 -4.27
CA TYR A 230 -26.26 -7.74 -4.75
C TYR A 230 -25.39 -8.82 -4.12
N ILE A 231 -24.69 -9.59 -4.96
CA ILE A 231 -23.90 -10.76 -4.56
C ILE A 231 -22.46 -10.57 -5.00
N PHE A 232 -21.50 -10.76 -4.09
CA PHE A 232 -20.08 -10.67 -4.41
C PHE A 232 -19.23 -11.61 -3.54
N ARG A 233 -17.96 -11.77 -3.90
CA ARG A 233 -16.95 -12.49 -3.12
C ARG A 233 -15.68 -11.65 -3.00
N LEU A 234 -14.93 -11.90 -1.93
CA LEU A 234 -13.64 -11.25 -1.70
C LEU A 234 -12.51 -12.19 -2.13
N ALA A 235 -11.52 -11.63 -2.81
CA ALA A 235 -10.29 -12.32 -3.17
C ALA A 235 -9.10 -11.53 -2.60
N LEU A 236 -8.20 -12.22 -1.91
CA LEU A 236 -6.94 -11.64 -1.46
C LEU A 236 -5.85 -11.97 -2.48
N VAL A 237 -5.02 -10.98 -2.78
CA VAL A 237 -3.90 -11.08 -3.73
C VAL A 237 -2.62 -10.68 -3.03
N ASN A 238 -1.64 -11.58 -2.98
CA ASN A 238 -0.30 -11.23 -2.50
C ASN A 238 0.43 -10.46 -3.60
N THR A 239 0.44 -9.13 -3.48
CA THR A 239 1.13 -8.22 -4.39
C THR A 239 2.62 -8.05 -4.04
N GLY A 240 3.03 -8.57 -2.88
CA GLY A 240 4.40 -8.48 -2.39
C GLY A 240 5.35 -9.50 -3.02
N GLN A 241 6.61 -9.44 -2.60
CA GLN A 241 7.67 -10.35 -3.02
C GLN A 241 7.99 -11.42 -1.96
N VAL A 242 7.16 -11.53 -0.92
CA VAL A 242 7.36 -12.39 0.24
C VAL A 242 6.15 -13.30 0.44
N THR A 243 6.40 -14.54 0.84
CA THR A 243 5.37 -15.49 1.21
C THR A 243 4.71 -15.10 2.52
N ILE A 244 3.38 -15.05 2.55
CA ILE A 244 2.57 -14.78 3.74
C ILE A 244 2.22 -16.12 4.40
N ARG A 245 2.33 -16.19 5.73
CA ARG A 245 2.08 -17.41 6.52
C ARG A 245 0.77 -17.32 7.31
N ASP A 246 0.59 -16.24 8.07
CA ASP A 246 -0.65 -15.92 8.79
C ASP A 246 -1.10 -14.51 8.41
N LEU A 247 -2.41 -14.27 8.47
CA LEU A 247 -3.01 -12.95 8.30
C LEU A 247 -4.33 -12.87 9.06
N VAL A 248 -4.69 -11.65 9.47
CA VAL A 248 -6.01 -11.33 9.98
C VAL A 248 -6.64 -10.29 9.08
N LEU A 249 -7.78 -10.61 8.48
CA LEU A 249 -8.57 -9.68 7.69
C LEU A 249 -9.69 -9.09 8.55
N SER A 250 -9.69 -7.78 8.67
CA SER A 250 -10.78 -7.00 9.24
C SER A 250 -11.56 -6.31 8.11
N ILE A 251 -12.88 -6.41 8.13
CA ILE A 251 -13.79 -5.80 7.16
C ILE A 251 -14.86 -5.01 7.91
N SER A 252 -15.18 -3.82 7.42
CA SER A 252 -16.36 -3.06 7.85
C SER A 252 -17.07 -2.48 6.62
N ILE A 253 -18.40 -2.55 6.61
CA ILE A 253 -19.23 -2.02 5.54
C ILE A 253 -20.01 -0.83 6.08
N THR A 254 -19.80 0.33 5.45
CA THR A 254 -20.53 1.56 5.76
C THR A 254 -21.55 1.81 4.68
N THR A 255 -22.79 2.06 5.09
CA THR A 255 -23.92 2.33 4.20
C THR A 255 -24.43 3.75 4.44
N SER A 256 -24.71 4.47 3.37
CA SER A 256 -25.27 5.82 3.42
C SER A 256 -26.77 5.84 3.74
N SER A 257 -27.48 4.71 3.58
CA SER A 257 -28.93 4.61 3.78
C SER A 257 -29.31 3.47 4.73
N GLU A 258 -30.26 3.76 5.63
CA GLU A 258 -30.75 2.80 6.63
C GLU A 258 -31.51 1.61 6.01
N CYS A 259 -31.95 1.73 4.77
CA CYS A 259 -32.75 0.73 4.07
C CYS A 259 -31.95 -0.45 3.49
N TYR A 260 -30.61 -0.38 3.46
CA TYR A 260 -29.80 -1.50 2.97
C TYR A 260 -29.66 -2.56 4.06
N GLN A 261 -29.97 -3.83 3.81
CA GLN A 261 -29.64 -4.91 4.75
C GLN A 261 -28.42 -5.67 4.23
N VAL A 262 -27.34 -5.64 5.00
CA VAL A 262 -26.15 -6.46 4.72
C VAL A 262 -26.29 -7.74 5.55
N ALA A 263 -25.91 -8.89 5.00
CA ALA A 263 -25.91 -10.16 5.75
C ALA A 263 -24.89 -10.21 6.92
N SER A 264 -24.17 -9.12 7.15
CA SER A 264 -23.23 -8.85 8.23
C SER A 264 -23.76 -7.66 9.05
N PRO A 265 -23.52 -7.59 10.38
CA PRO A 265 -24.05 -6.52 11.21
C PRO A 265 -23.56 -5.15 10.73
N LYS A 266 -24.48 -4.22 10.49
CA LYS A 266 -24.14 -2.85 10.07
C LYS A 266 -23.21 -2.20 11.09
N GLY A 267 -22.08 -1.70 10.61
CA GLY A 267 -21.14 -0.92 11.43
C GLY A 267 -20.27 -1.74 12.39
N GLU A 268 -20.42 -3.07 12.44
CA GLU A 268 -19.51 -3.93 13.22
C GLU A 268 -18.32 -4.36 12.38
N GLU A 269 -17.16 -4.39 13.01
CA GLU A 269 -15.90 -4.83 12.41
C GLU A 269 -15.84 -6.37 12.43
N LEU A 270 -15.93 -7.01 11.27
CA LEU A 270 -15.78 -8.45 11.14
C LEU A 270 -14.31 -8.83 10.99
N LYS A 271 -13.81 -9.72 11.86
CA LYS A 271 -12.43 -10.20 11.84
C LYS A 271 -12.38 -11.68 11.46
N PHE A 272 -11.63 -11.98 10.40
CA PHE A 272 -11.37 -13.31 9.89
C PHE A 272 -9.90 -13.61 10.07
N ARG A 273 -9.57 -14.70 10.77
CA ARG A 273 -8.20 -15.19 10.88
C ARG A 273 -7.95 -16.26 9.84
N PHE A 274 -6.80 -16.21 9.19
CA PHE A 274 -6.36 -17.22 8.26
C PHE A 274 -5.73 -18.40 9.00
N ASP A 275 -6.57 -19.19 9.66
CA ASP A 275 -6.13 -20.36 10.41
C ASP A 275 -7.14 -21.48 10.19
N GLU A 276 -6.95 -22.27 9.13
CA GLU A 276 -7.53 -23.63 9.02
C GLU A 276 -7.01 -24.36 7.75
N GLY A 277 -6.45 -25.54 7.99
CA GLY A 277 -5.89 -26.43 6.96
C GLY A 277 -6.93 -26.89 5.95
N SER A 278 -6.82 -26.41 4.72
CA SER A 278 -7.58 -26.93 3.57
C SER A 278 -6.63 -27.63 2.59
N THR A 279 -6.92 -28.90 2.36
CA THR A 279 -6.20 -29.86 1.52
C THR A 279 -6.12 -29.35 0.08
N SER A 280 -4.91 -29.13 -0.45
CA SER A 280 -4.69 -29.06 -1.90
C SER A 280 -3.88 -30.28 -2.34
N LYS A 281 -4.45 -31.07 -3.25
CA LYS A 281 -3.69 -32.08 -3.99
C LYS A 281 -3.17 -31.39 -5.25
N ASN A 282 -1.86 -31.28 -5.38
CA ASN A 282 -1.23 -31.27 -6.70
C ASN A 282 0.04 -32.11 -6.66
N THR A 283 0.02 -33.17 -7.46
CA THR A 283 1.10 -34.11 -7.69
C THR A 283 1.91 -33.62 -8.88
N LEU A 284 3.22 -33.56 -8.74
CA LEU A 284 4.21 -33.95 -9.75
C LEU A 284 5.56 -34.04 -9.01
N THR A 285 6.04 -35.28 -8.83
CA THR A 285 7.29 -35.71 -8.16
C THR A 285 7.26 -35.82 -6.62
N GLY A 286 7.03 -37.06 -6.15
CA GLY A 286 7.74 -37.72 -5.05
C GLY A 286 8.11 -36.93 -3.79
N GLY A 287 7.11 -36.66 -2.94
CA GLY A 287 7.29 -36.24 -1.56
C GLY A 287 6.06 -35.50 -1.03
N GLN A 288 5.31 -36.10 -0.10
CA GLN A 288 4.24 -35.37 0.60
C GLN A 288 4.88 -34.45 1.64
N TYR A 289 5.22 -33.22 1.22
CA TYR A 289 5.45 -32.13 2.16
C TYR A 289 4.08 -31.55 2.51
N LEU A 290 3.61 -31.84 3.73
CA LEU A 290 2.43 -31.24 4.33
C LEU A 290 2.90 -30.11 5.25
N PRO A 291 3.05 -28.86 4.77
CA PRO A 291 3.26 -27.75 5.67
C PRO A 291 2.02 -27.65 6.57
N PRO A 292 2.19 -27.50 7.90
CA PRO A 292 1.06 -27.36 8.83
C PRO A 292 0.25 -26.07 8.59
N GLU A 293 0.81 -25.12 7.85
CA GLU A 293 0.26 -23.79 7.59
C GLU A 293 0.09 -23.57 6.09
N LYS A 294 -1.09 -23.07 5.69
CA LYS A 294 -1.34 -22.62 4.31
C LYS A 294 -0.45 -21.40 4.04
N LYS A 295 0.32 -21.44 2.96
CA LYS A 295 1.20 -20.33 2.55
C LYS A 295 0.59 -19.63 1.35
N ILE A 296 0.75 -18.31 1.29
CA ILE A 296 0.33 -17.49 0.14
C ILE A 296 1.60 -16.96 -0.52
N PHE A 297 1.92 -17.45 -1.71
CA PHE A 297 3.10 -17.05 -2.44
C PHE A 297 2.90 -15.70 -3.17
N PRO A 298 4.00 -15.00 -3.51
CA PRO A 298 3.94 -13.82 -4.37
C PRO A 298 3.13 -14.07 -5.66
N GLY A 299 2.14 -13.23 -5.93
CA GLY A 299 1.25 -13.34 -7.09
C GLY A 299 0.05 -14.27 -6.89
N ASP A 300 -0.02 -15.02 -5.79
CA ASP A 300 -1.18 -15.87 -5.53
C ASP A 300 -2.44 -15.04 -5.29
N ARG A 301 -3.54 -15.51 -5.86
CA ARG A 301 -4.89 -14.99 -5.67
C ARG A 301 -5.79 -16.10 -5.13
N PHE A 302 -6.51 -15.83 -4.05
CA PHE A 302 -7.39 -16.81 -3.43
C PHE A 302 -8.63 -16.15 -2.80
N PHE A 303 -9.71 -16.89 -2.68
CA PHE A 303 -10.94 -16.41 -2.02
C PHE A 303 -10.79 -16.49 -0.51
N PHE A 304 -10.97 -15.36 0.17
CA PHE A 304 -10.96 -15.30 1.64
C PHE A 304 -11.74 -14.07 2.16
N PRO A 305 -12.62 -14.24 3.16
CA PRO A 305 -13.15 -15.52 3.63
C PRO A 305 -13.85 -16.28 2.48
N ASN A 306 -13.93 -17.61 2.55
CA ASN A 306 -14.57 -18.44 1.50
C ASN A 306 -16.11 -18.34 1.55
N GLU A 307 -16.61 -17.11 1.66
CA GLU A 307 -18.02 -16.77 1.85
C GLU A 307 -18.55 -16.02 0.63
N VAL A 308 -19.87 -16.00 0.52
CA VAL A 308 -20.59 -15.20 -0.48
C VAL A 308 -21.32 -14.12 0.28
N TRP A 309 -21.10 -12.87 -0.14
CA TRP A 309 -21.65 -11.70 0.52
C TRP A 309 -22.92 -11.27 -0.19
N HIS A 310 -23.93 -10.94 0.60
CA HIS A 310 -25.24 -10.51 0.13
C HIS A 310 -25.58 -9.14 0.70
N ILE A 311 -25.99 -8.23 -0.17
CA ILE A 311 -26.55 -6.92 0.18
C ILE A 311 -27.94 -6.82 -0.42
N HIS A 312 -28.92 -6.52 0.42
CA HIS A 312 -30.31 -6.30 0.03
C HIS A 312 -30.59 -4.81 0.02
N VAL A 313 -31.12 -4.31 -1.08
CA VAL A 313 -31.44 -2.90 -1.33
C VAL A 313 -32.91 -2.84 -1.73
N PRO A 314 -33.74 -1.93 -1.21
CA PRO A 314 -35.16 -1.90 -1.57
C PRO A 314 -35.36 -1.79 -3.09
N ALA A 315 -36.30 -2.56 -3.62
CA ALA A 315 -36.49 -2.71 -5.06
C ALA A 315 -36.71 -1.35 -5.74
N GLY A 316 -35.98 -1.09 -6.83
CA GLY A 316 -36.08 0.16 -7.58
C GLY A 316 -35.34 1.35 -6.97
N THR A 317 -34.60 1.16 -5.86
CA THR A 317 -33.75 2.21 -5.29
C THR A 317 -32.47 2.36 -6.11
N ARG A 318 -32.17 3.59 -6.55
CA ARG A 318 -30.89 3.89 -7.21
C ARG A 318 -29.80 4.10 -6.16
N ILE A 319 -28.75 3.28 -6.20
CA ILE A 319 -27.59 3.43 -5.32
C ILE A 319 -26.66 4.48 -5.92
N GLU A 320 -26.36 5.54 -5.18
CA GLU A 320 -25.39 6.55 -5.59
C GLU A 320 -23.95 6.05 -5.42
N ARG A 321 -23.00 6.62 -6.17
CA ARG A 321 -21.57 6.36 -5.94
C ARG A 321 -21.19 6.72 -4.51
N ARG A 322 -20.33 5.90 -3.90
CA ARG A 322 -20.00 5.89 -2.47
C ARG A 322 -21.18 5.61 -1.55
N GLY A 323 -22.31 5.15 -2.09
CA GLY A 323 -23.48 4.79 -1.29
C GLY A 323 -23.22 3.59 -0.38
N ILE A 324 -22.31 2.70 -0.79
CA ILE A 324 -21.90 1.51 -0.03
C ILE A 324 -20.38 1.34 -0.12
N LEU A 325 -19.69 1.60 0.99
CA LEU A 325 -18.23 1.53 1.09
C LEU A 325 -17.81 0.31 1.91
N LEU A 326 -16.94 -0.51 1.34
CA LEU A 326 -16.28 -1.61 2.03
C LEU A 326 -14.87 -1.15 2.42
N ARG A 327 -14.63 -1.04 3.72
CA ARG A 327 -13.29 -0.81 4.28
C ARG A 327 -12.69 -2.12 4.71
N TRP A 328 -11.43 -2.33 4.38
CA TRP A 328 -10.69 -3.52 4.76
C TRP A 328 -9.33 -3.16 5.34
N THR A 329 -8.91 -3.97 6.31
CA THR A 329 -7.59 -3.90 6.95
C THR A 329 -7.06 -5.32 7.07
N VAL A 330 -5.90 -5.60 6.49
CA VAL A 330 -5.19 -6.87 6.64
C VAL A 330 -3.97 -6.68 7.53
N TYR A 331 -3.98 -7.37 8.65
CA TYR A 331 -2.85 -7.48 9.57
C TYR A 331 -1.98 -8.66 9.14
N LEU A 332 -0.68 -8.42 9.02
CA LEU A 332 0.33 -9.36 8.58
C LEU A 332 1.45 -9.41 9.63
N ASP A 333 2.09 -10.56 9.79
CA ASP A 333 3.27 -10.68 10.65
C ASP A 333 4.42 -9.81 10.10
N ASP A 334 5.11 -9.13 11.01
CA ASP A 334 6.29 -8.30 10.72
C ASP A 334 6.08 -7.21 9.64
N ALA A 335 4.85 -6.76 9.42
CA ALA A 335 4.51 -5.68 8.50
C ALA A 335 3.42 -4.73 9.07
N PRO A 336 3.43 -3.45 8.65
CA PRO A 336 2.30 -2.56 8.94
C PRO A 336 1.02 -3.10 8.28
N PRO A 337 -0.17 -2.81 8.87
CA PRO A 337 -1.44 -3.27 8.31
C PRO A 337 -1.66 -2.67 6.92
N SER A 338 -2.07 -3.51 5.97
CA SER A 338 -2.50 -3.08 4.64
C SER A 338 -3.97 -2.66 4.71
N MET A 339 -4.33 -1.48 4.23
CA MET A 339 -5.68 -0.95 4.34
C MET A 339 -6.18 -0.43 2.99
N GLY A 340 -7.48 -0.48 2.78
CA GLY A 340 -8.11 0.12 1.61
C GLY A 340 -9.61 0.30 1.75
N GLU A 341 -10.17 1.06 0.82
CA GLU A 341 -11.59 1.30 0.68
C GLU A 341 -12.02 0.93 -0.74
N ILE A 342 -13.14 0.21 -0.87
CA ILE A 342 -13.70 -0.19 -2.15
C ILE A 342 -15.15 0.29 -2.21
N ASP A 343 -15.47 1.04 -3.26
CA ASP A 343 -16.85 1.39 -3.61
C ASP A 343 -17.51 0.20 -4.29
N LEU A 344 -18.50 -0.40 -3.61
CA LEU A 344 -19.18 -1.57 -4.14
C LEU A 344 -19.98 -1.25 -5.40
N VAL A 345 -20.52 -0.03 -5.51
CA VAL A 345 -21.36 0.38 -6.65
C VAL A 345 -20.54 0.34 -7.93
N ASP A 346 -19.33 0.90 -7.91
CA ASP A 346 -18.40 0.88 -9.04
C ASP A 346 -18.03 -0.55 -9.47
N CYS A 347 -17.93 -1.49 -8.52
CA CYS A 347 -17.64 -2.90 -8.83
C CYS A 347 -18.81 -3.60 -9.54
N PHE A 348 -20.05 -3.26 -9.17
CA PHE A 348 -21.24 -3.80 -9.81
C PHE A 348 -21.53 -3.17 -11.17
N GLU A 349 -21.32 -1.86 -11.33
CA GLU A 349 -21.46 -1.16 -12.62
C GLU A 349 -20.47 -1.67 -13.66
N LYS A 350 -19.23 -1.98 -13.27
CA LYS A 350 -18.20 -2.55 -14.17
C LYS A 350 -18.45 -3.99 -14.60
N SER A 351 -19.36 -4.69 -13.91
CA SER A 351 -19.65 -6.12 -14.15
C SER A 351 -20.95 -6.36 -14.93
N GLN A 352 -21.73 -5.30 -15.20
CA GLN A 352 -22.83 -5.30 -16.16
C GLN A 352 -22.31 -5.01 -17.57
#